data_AF-A0A7V2PTZ1-F1
#
_entry.id   AF-A0A7V2PTZ1-F1
#
_cell.length_a   1.000
_cell.length_b   1.000
_cell.length_c   1.000
_cell.angle_alpha   90.00
_cell.angle_beta   90.00
_cell.angle_gamma   90.00
#
_symmetry.space_group_name_H-M   'P 1'
#
loop_
_entity.id
_entity.type
_entity.pdbx_description
1 polymer ?
#
loop_
_entity_poly.entity_id
_entity_poly.type
_entity_poly.pdbx_seq_one_letter_code
_entity_poly.pdbx_strand_id
1 'polypeptide(L)'
;MSKTSPSNHYWWHNGVIYQIYPRSFYDTNGNGVGDLNGILLKLDYLANTLGVNAIWLSPFYPSPMKDFGYDVANYIDVDPLFGNLAAFDHLLQSAHELDIKIIIDLVPNHTSDQHPWFVESRSSIDNPKRDWYLWLDAKPDGSPPNNWISVFGGSAWEWDT
;
A
#
# COMPACT_ATOMS: atom_id res chain seq x y z
N MET A 1 -9.29 46.89 -14.47
CA MET A 1 -9.34 45.75 -13.53
C MET A 1 -9.03 44.49 -14.33
N SER A 2 -7.81 43.95 -14.17
CA SER A 2 -7.39 42.74 -14.90
C SER A 2 -8.06 41.53 -14.25
N LYS A 3 -8.90 40.81 -15.00
CA LYS A 3 -9.38 39.49 -14.62
C LYS A 3 -8.23 38.52 -14.84
N THR A 4 -7.55 38.12 -13.77
CA THR A 4 -6.58 37.02 -13.82
C THR A 4 -7.32 35.76 -14.24
N SER A 5 -6.94 35.20 -15.39
CA SER A 5 -7.37 33.88 -15.87
C SER A 5 -7.16 32.84 -14.77
N PRO A 6 -8.08 31.89 -14.54
CA PRO A 6 -7.83 30.81 -13.59
C PRO A 6 -6.56 30.08 -14.04
N SER A 7 -5.59 29.93 -13.15
CA SER A 7 -4.38 29.16 -13.45
C SER A 7 -4.81 27.74 -13.79
N ASN A 8 -4.63 27.35 -15.04
CA ASN A 8 -5.05 26.06 -15.60
C ASN A 8 -4.15 24.89 -15.15
N HIS A 9 -3.56 25.01 -13.95
CA HIS A 9 -2.59 24.05 -13.42
C HIS A 9 -3.29 23.11 -12.44
N TYR A 10 -3.20 21.81 -12.70
CA TYR A 10 -3.61 20.80 -11.73
C TYR A 10 -2.86 20.98 -10.40
N TRP A 11 -3.52 20.68 -9.28
CA TRP A 11 -3.00 20.88 -7.92
C TRP A 11 -1.62 20.24 -7.69
N TRP A 12 -1.39 19.07 -8.30
CA TRP A 12 -0.18 18.27 -8.12
C TRP A 12 1.07 18.86 -8.79
N HIS A 13 0.94 19.87 -9.66
CA HIS A 13 2.11 20.52 -10.26
C HIS A 13 2.93 21.33 -9.26
N ASN A 14 2.28 21.93 -8.26
CA ASN A 14 2.92 22.80 -7.27
C ASN A 14 2.57 22.40 -5.82
N GLY A 15 1.79 21.33 -5.63
CA GLY A 15 1.33 20.88 -4.32
C GLY A 15 2.47 20.28 -3.51
N VAL A 16 2.49 20.59 -2.21
CA VAL A 16 3.40 19.96 -1.24
C VAL A 16 2.73 18.70 -0.71
N ILE A 17 3.43 17.56 -0.84
CA ILE A 17 2.97 16.24 -0.39
C ILE A 17 3.71 15.86 0.88
N TYR A 18 2.98 15.38 1.89
CA TYR A 18 3.55 14.81 3.10
C TYR A 18 3.33 13.30 3.13
N GLN A 19 4.42 12.53 3.05
CA GLN A 19 4.34 11.08 3.13
C GLN A 19 4.15 10.64 4.59
N ILE A 20 3.18 9.78 4.83
CA ILE A 20 2.87 9.19 6.11
C ILE A 20 3.09 7.68 6.02
N TYR A 21 3.91 7.16 6.93
CA TYR A 21 3.99 5.73 7.21
C TYR A 21 3.02 5.39 8.35
N PRO A 22 1.81 4.83 8.08
CA PRO A 22 0.71 4.78 9.06
C PRO A 22 1.11 4.12 10.37
N ARG A 23 1.86 3.01 10.27
CA ARG A 23 2.30 2.16 11.39
C ARG A 23 3.10 2.92 12.46
N SER A 24 3.72 4.04 12.11
CA SER A 24 4.58 4.81 13.02
C SER A 24 4.14 6.26 13.21
N PHE A 25 2.95 6.63 12.73
CA PHE A 25 2.51 8.01 12.79
C PHE A 25 1.83 8.37 14.11
N TYR A 26 0.73 7.70 14.46
CA TYR A 26 0.02 7.94 15.72
C TYR A 26 -0.90 6.77 16.09
N ASP A 27 -0.70 6.18 17.26
CA ASP A 27 -1.52 5.08 17.81
C ASP A 27 -2.67 5.66 18.65
N THR A 28 -3.91 5.25 18.37
CA THR A 28 -5.09 5.71 19.10
C THR A 28 -5.69 4.69 20.06
N ASN A 29 -5.28 3.43 19.96
CA ASN A 29 -5.89 2.33 20.72
C ASN A 29 -4.92 1.65 21.70
N GLY A 30 -3.65 2.04 21.70
CA GLY A 30 -2.63 1.61 22.65
C GLY A 30 -1.99 0.26 22.32
N ASN A 31 -2.15 -0.25 21.09
CA ASN A 31 -1.54 -1.51 20.65
C ASN A 31 -0.07 -1.35 20.19
N GLY A 32 0.47 -0.13 20.20
CA GLY A 32 1.84 0.19 19.81
C GLY A 32 2.03 0.41 18.30
N VAL A 33 0.96 0.45 17.52
CA VAL A 33 0.96 0.65 16.07
C VAL A 33 0.05 1.81 15.71
N GLY A 34 0.55 2.72 14.87
CA GLY A 34 -0.26 3.82 14.36
C GLY A 34 -1.39 3.35 13.44
N ASP A 35 -2.51 4.06 13.48
CA ASP A 35 -3.76 3.69 12.79
C ASP A 35 -4.38 4.88 12.02
N LEU A 36 -5.42 4.61 11.21
CA LEU A 36 -6.05 5.65 10.38
C LEU A 36 -6.74 6.74 11.21
N ASN A 37 -7.27 6.39 12.40
CA ASN A 37 -7.85 7.39 13.31
C ASN A 37 -6.75 8.30 13.87
N GLY A 38 -5.53 7.79 14.05
CA GLY A 38 -4.38 8.58 14.44
C GLY A 38 -4.02 9.61 13.39
N ILE A 39 -4.09 9.25 12.10
CA ILE A 39 -3.90 10.20 11.00
C ILE A 39 -5.01 11.26 11.01
N LEU A 40 -6.26 10.83 11.19
CA LEU A 40 -7.43 11.71 11.30
C LEU A 40 -7.24 12.77 12.40
N LEU A 41 -6.79 12.37 13.60
CA LEU A 41 -6.53 13.28 14.72
C LEU A 41 -5.43 14.30 14.47
N LYS A 42 -4.58 14.12 13.45
CA LYS A 42 -3.49 15.03 13.10
C LYS A 42 -3.72 15.81 11.81
N LEU A 43 -4.89 15.68 11.17
CA LEU A 43 -5.19 16.44 9.96
C LEU A 43 -5.10 17.95 10.18
N ASP A 44 -5.53 18.47 11.33
CA ASP A 44 -5.40 19.91 11.65
C ASP A 44 -3.94 20.37 11.69
N TYR A 45 -3.05 19.54 12.28
CA TYR A 45 -1.61 19.80 12.28
C TYR A 45 -1.06 19.81 10.84
N LEU A 46 -1.43 18.82 10.03
CA LEU A 46 -1.00 18.70 8.63
C LEU A 46 -1.48 19.91 7.80
N ALA A 47 -2.76 20.27 7.94
CA ALA A 47 -3.39 21.36 7.19
C ALA A 47 -2.90 22.74 7.64
N ASN A 48 -3.04 23.05 8.93
CA ASN A 48 -2.94 24.41 9.44
C ASN A 48 -1.58 24.74 10.03
N THR A 49 -0.83 23.74 10.52
CA THR A 49 0.54 23.97 11.01
C THR A 49 1.57 23.78 9.91
N LEU A 50 1.49 22.68 9.15
CA LEU A 50 2.44 22.41 8.08
C LEU A 50 2.04 23.03 6.72
N GLY A 51 0.75 23.22 6.46
CA GLY A 51 0.29 23.82 5.20
C GLY A 51 0.40 22.89 4.00
N VAL A 52 0.30 21.56 4.19
CA VAL A 52 0.47 20.59 3.09
C VAL A 52 -0.79 20.51 2.24
N ASN A 53 -0.63 20.25 0.94
CA ASN A 53 -1.76 20.13 0.01
C ASN A 53 -2.26 18.69 -0.14
N ALA A 54 -1.40 17.72 0.17
CA ALA A 54 -1.74 16.32 0.12
C ALA A 54 -0.98 15.49 1.14
N ILE A 55 -1.57 14.37 1.52
CA ILE A 55 -0.88 13.30 2.22
C ILE A 55 -0.73 12.09 1.30
N TRP A 56 0.42 11.43 1.36
CA TRP A 56 0.66 10.15 0.69
C TRP A 56 0.79 9.06 1.74
N LEU A 57 -0.14 8.12 1.74
CA LEU A 57 -0.17 7.00 2.67
C LEU A 57 0.58 5.81 2.09
N SER A 58 1.59 5.33 2.82
CA SER A 58 2.14 3.98 2.61
C SER A 58 1.06 2.91 2.87
N PRO A 59 1.27 1.65 2.43
CA PRO A 59 0.23 0.63 2.41
C PRO A 59 -0.47 0.42 3.76
N PHE A 60 -1.80 0.28 3.71
CA PHE A 60 -2.67 -0.05 4.82
C PHE A 60 -3.69 -1.16 4.46
N TYR A 61 -3.41 -1.90 3.38
CA TYR A 61 -4.18 -3.06 2.93
C TYR A 61 -3.99 -4.26 3.85
N PRO A 62 -4.95 -5.20 3.92
CA PRO A 62 -4.74 -6.49 4.57
C PRO A 62 -3.48 -7.16 4.06
N SER A 63 -2.59 -7.47 4.99
CA SER A 63 -1.26 -8.00 4.73
C SER A 63 -0.79 -8.88 5.89
N PRO A 64 -0.01 -9.94 5.63
CA PRO A 64 0.69 -10.67 6.70
C PRO A 64 1.76 -9.84 7.42
N MET A 65 2.05 -8.64 6.90
CA MET A 65 3.03 -7.69 7.42
C MET A 65 4.46 -8.23 7.40
N LYS A 66 4.79 -9.19 6.52
CA LYS A 66 6.18 -9.67 6.37
C LYS A 66 7.08 -8.60 5.74
N ASP A 67 6.50 -7.75 4.90
CA ASP A 67 7.12 -6.52 4.36
C ASP A 67 6.27 -5.29 4.72
N PHE A 68 5.73 -5.30 5.94
CA PHE A 68 4.99 -4.19 6.56
C PHE A 68 3.93 -3.51 5.66
N GLY A 69 3.16 -4.31 4.92
CA GLY A 69 2.03 -3.84 4.12
C GLY A 69 2.27 -3.87 2.61
N TYR A 70 3.51 -4.04 2.15
CA TYR A 70 3.81 -4.21 0.72
C TYR A 70 3.52 -5.64 0.23
N ASP A 71 3.47 -6.63 1.11
CA ASP A 71 2.96 -7.98 0.86
C ASP A 71 1.42 -8.02 0.97
N VAL A 72 0.72 -7.52 -0.05
CA VAL A 72 -0.75 -7.35 -0.03
C VAL A 72 -1.50 -8.69 -0.20
N ALA A 73 -2.43 -8.99 0.71
CA ALA A 73 -3.31 -10.16 0.67
C ALA A 73 -4.74 -9.85 0.21
N ASN A 74 -5.18 -8.59 0.30
CA ASN A 74 -6.45 -8.12 -0.26
C ASN A 74 -6.35 -6.64 -0.67
N TYR A 75 -6.55 -6.34 -1.96
CA TYR A 75 -6.38 -4.98 -2.49
C TYR A 75 -7.56 -4.02 -2.26
N ILE A 76 -8.71 -4.52 -1.78
CA ILE A 76 -9.96 -3.74 -1.73
C ILE A 76 -10.50 -3.54 -0.31
N ASP A 77 -9.66 -3.74 0.70
CA ASP A 77 -10.01 -3.60 2.11
C ASP A 77 -8.87 -2.92 2.88
N VAL A 78 -9.08 -2.65 4.17
CA VAL A 78 -8.11 -2.07 5.10
C VAL A 78 -7.68 -3.13 6.11
N ASP A 79 -6.40 -3.21 6.43
CA ASP A 79 -5.92 -4.13 7.45
C ASP A 79 -6.54 -3.78 8.81
N PRO A 80 -7.08 -4.77 9.56
CA PRO A 80 -7.64 -4.54 10.89
C PRO A 80 -6.69 -3.86 11.87
N LEU A 81 -5.38 -3.97 11.67
CA LEU A 81 -4.37 -3.26 12.46
C LEU A 81 -4.47 -1.73 12.33
N PHE A 82 -4.91 -1.24 11.18
CA PHE A 82 -5.04 0.19 10.87
C PHE A 82 -6.47 0.70 11.00
N GLY A 83 -7.46 -0.19 11.06
CA GLY A 83 -8.88 0.14 11.19
C GLY A 83 -9.74 -0.67 10.25
N ASN A 84 -10.59 0.02 9.47
CA ASN A 84 -11.47 -0.58 8.48
C ASN A 84 -11.78 0.45 7.37
N LEU A 85 -12.54 0.04 6.35
CA LEU A 85 -12.94 0.93 5.25
C LEU A 85 -13.72 2.17 5.73
N ALA A 86 -14.57 2.06 6.75
CA ALA A 86 -15.30 3.21 7.30
C ALA A 86 -14.36 4.23 7.96
N ALA A 87 -13.31 3.77 8.65
CA ALA A 87 -12.27 4.66 9.18
C ALA A 87 -11.51 5.39 8.06
N PHE A 88 -11.24 4.71 6.93
CA PHE A 88 -10.65 5.35 5.76
C PHE A 88 -11.62 6.36 5.11
N ASP A 89 -12.90 6.04 4.98
CA ASP A 89 -13.92 6.97 4.45
C ASP A 89 -14.00 8.24 5.30
N HIS A 90 -13.97 8.11 6.63
CA HIS A 90 -13.95 9.25 7.54
C HIS A 90 -12.67 10.09 7.38
N LEU A 91 -11.50 9.45 7.30
CA LEU A 91 -10.23 10.13 7.04
C LEU A 91 -10.28 10.90 5.71
N LEU A 92 -10.77 10.27 4.65
CA LEU A 92 -10.90 10.85 3.31
C LEU A 92 -11.83 12.06 3.32
N GLN A 93 -13.00 11.94 3.94
CA GLN A 93 -13.95 13.03 4.04
C GLN A 93 -13.35 14.22 4.82
N SER A 94 -12.79 13.99 6.01
CA SER A 94 -12.22 15.05 6.83
C SER A 94 -10.99 15.70 6.19
N ALA A 95 -10.17 14.95 5.44
CA ALA A 95 -9.07 15.53 4.68
C ALA A 95 -9.59 16.48 3.59
N HIS A 96 -10.64 16.09 2.86
CA HIS A 96 -11.25 16.94 1.84
C HIS A 96 -11.92 18.19 2.40
N GLU A 97 -12.50 18.13 3.60
CA GLU A 97 -13.05 19.30 4.31
C GLU A 97 -11.96 20.34 4.64
N LEU A 98 -10.70 19.91 4.74
CA LEU A 98 -9.51 20.74 4.94
C LEU A 98 -8.74 21.03 3.62
N ASP A 99 -9.33 20.70 2.47
CA ASP A 99 -8.72 20.76 1.14
C ASP A 99 -7.39 19.98 0.98
N ILE A 100 -7.17 18.97 1.84
CA ILE A 100 -6.06 18.01 1.71
C ILE A 100 -6.46 16.90 0.74
N LYS A 101 -5.63 16.64 -0.27
CA LYS A 101 -5.77 15.45 -1.14
C LYS A 101 -5.15 14.22 -0.49
N ILE A 102 -5.71 13.05 -0.76
CA ILE A 102 -5.13 11.76 -0.33
C ILE A 102 -4.58 11.02 -1.55
N ILE A 103 -3.31 10.64 -1.47
CA ILE A 103 -2.65 9.67 -2.36
C ILE A 103 -2.40 8.40 -1.55
N ILE A 104 -2.57 7.24 -2.16
CA ILE A 104 -2.27 5.94 -1.54
C ILE A 104 -1.27 5.19 -2.40
N ASP A 105 -0.38 4.42 -1.76
CA ASP A 105 0.48 3.47 -2.48
C ASP A 105 -0.35 2.37 -3.14
N LEU A 106 0.05 1.97 -4.34
CA LEU A 106 -0.47 0.79 -5.03
C LEU A 106 0.70 -0.16 -5.30
N VAL A 107 0.55 -1.44 -4.95
CA VAL A 107 1.58 -2.48 -5.15
C VAL A 107 1.16 -3.46 -6.24
N PRO A 108 1.35 -3.13 -7.54
CA PRO A 108 0.84 -3.96 -8.64
C PRO A 108 1.78 -5.08 -9.06
N ASN A 109 3.06 -5.02 -8.66
CA ASN A 109 4.09 -5.91 -9.17
C ASN A 109 3.99 -7.34 -8.61
N HIS A 110 3.56 -7.48 -7.35
CA HIS A 110 3.50 -8.75 -6.64
C HIS A 110 2.38 -8.71 -5.59
N THR A 111 1.98 -9.89 -5.10
CA THR A 111 1.05 -10.05 -3.98
C THR A 111 1.73 -10.81 -2.85
N SER A 112 1.10 -10.86 -1.68
CA SER A 112 1.43 -11.85 -0.64
C SER A 112 1.26 -13.28 -1.14
N ASP A 113 2.03 -14.22 -0.56
CA ASP A 113 1.84 -15.67 -0.67
C ASP A 113 0.51 -16.15 -0.06
N GLN A 114 -0.16 -15.31 0.73
CA GLN A 114 -1.48 -15.57 1.29
C GLN A 114 -2.62 -14.97 0.44
N HIS A 115 -2.30 -14.24 -0.64
CA HIS A 115 -3.32 -13.70 -1.53
C HIS A 115 -4.11 -14.84 -2.20
N PRO A 116 -5.45 -14.77 -2.30
CA PRO A 116 -6.26 -15.84 -2.90
C PRO A 116 -5.81 -16.24 -4.31
N TRP A 117 -5.32 -15.28 -5.09
CA TRP A 117 -4.75 -15.55 -6.41
C TRP A 117 -3.54 -16.47 -6.37
N PHE A 118 -2.61 -16.28 -5.43
CA PHE A 118 -1.43 -17.14 -5.31
C PHE A 118 -1.83 -18.52 -4.80
N VAL A 119 -2.73 -18.58 -3.81
CA VAL A 119 -3.29 -19.84 -3.28
C VAL A 119 -3.94 -20.67 -4.38
N GLU A 120 -4.73 -20.05 -5.26
CA GLU A 120 -5.30 -20.73 -6.43
C GLU A 120 -4.23 -21.12 -7.46
N SER A 121 -3.30 -20.23 -7.78
CA SER A 121 -2.24 -20.45 -8.77
C SER A 121 -1.35 -21.66 -8.42
N ARG A 122 -1.02 -21.82 -7.14
CA ARG A 122 -0.20 -22.93 -6.65
C ARG A 122 -0.98 -24.22 -6.43
N SER A 123 -2.31 -24.19 -6.43
CA SER A 123 -3.12 -25.37 -6.07
C SER A 123 -3.04 -26.51 -7.07
N SER A 124 -2.81 -26.21 -8.35
CA SER A 124 -2.66 -27.18 -9.44
C SER A 124 -2.09 -26.51 -10.68
N ILE A 125 -1.38 -27.27 -11.51
CA ILE A 125 -0.93 -26.84 -12.84
C ILE A 125 -2.08 -26.56 -13.81
N ASP A 126 -3.27 -27.12 -13.54
CA ASP A 126 -4.46 -26.94 -14.38
C ASP A 126 -5.39 -25.80 -13.90
N ASN A 127 -5.03 -25.10 -12.82
CA ASN A 127 -5.86 -24.02 -12.29
C ASN A 127 -5.91 -22.83 -13.28
N PRO A 128 -7.07 -22.17 -13.50
CA PRO A 128 -7.16 -20.99 -14.37
C PRO A 128 -6.24 -19.82 -13.99
N LYS A 129 -5.78 -19.74 -12.72
CA LYS A 129 -4.82 -18.76 -12.24
C LYS A 129 -3.37 -19.25 -12.25
N ARG A 130 -3.08 -20.42 -12.82
CA ARG A 130 -1.71 -20.98 -12.86
C ARG A 130 -0.72 -19.97 -13.43
N ASP A 131 -1.06 -19.37 -14.57
CA ASP A 131 -0.17 -18.42 -15.27
C ASP A 131 -0.23 -16.98 -14.76
N TRP A 132 -0.85 -16.72 -13.59
CA TRP A 132 -0.86 -15.40 -12.97
C TRP A 132 0.45 -15.08 -12.23
N TYR A 133 1.26 -16.11 -11.95
CA TYR A 133 2.58 -16.00 -11.32
C TYR A 133 3.62 -16.71 -12.17
N LEU A 134 4.90 -16.41 -11.91
CA LEU A 134 6.00 -17.00 -12.66
C LEU A 134 6.38 -18.36 -12.08
N TRP A 135 6.01 -19.41 -12.80
CA TRP A 135 6.38 -20.80 -12.51
C TRP A 135 7.42 -21.29 -13.52
N LEU A 136 8.53 -21.84 -13.03
CA LEU A 136 9.54 -22.50 -13.86
C LEU A 136 10.03 -23.76 -13.15
N ASP A 137 10.30 -24.80 -13.94
CA ASP A 137 10.95 -26.00 -13.42
C ASP A 137 12.38 -25.68 -12.97
N ALA A 138 12.83 -26.36 -11.91
CA ALA A 138 14.24 -26.37 -11.56
C ALA A 138 15.06 -27.03 -12.68
N LYS A 139 16.37 -26.77 -12.69
CA LYS A 139 17.30 -27.49 -13.56
C LYS A 139 17.34 -28.98 -13.19
N PRO A 140 17.86 -29.86 -14.07
CA PRO A 140 17.96 -31.30 -13.79
C PRO A 140 18.74 -31.66 -12.51
N ASP A 141 19.60 -30.77 -12.01
CA ASP A 141 20.36 -30.92 -10.77
C ASP A 141 19.61 -30.40 -9.51
N GLY A 142 18.37 -29.94 -9.68
CA GLY A 142 17.54 -29.34 -8.62
C GLY A 142 17.84 -27.87 -8.32
N SER A 143 18.79 -27.24 -9.02
CA SER A 143 19.12 -25.83 -8.80
C SER A 143 18.10 -24.87 -9.48
N PRO A 144 18.02 -23.60 -9.03
CA PRO A 144 17.15 -22.59 -9.66
C PRO A 144 17.38 -22.42 -11.17
N PRO A 145 16.35 -22.01 -11.93
CA PRO A 145 16.39 -21.94 -13.40
C PRO A 145 17.44 -20.95 -13.92
N ASN A 146 17.77 -19.90 -13.16
CA ASN A 146 18.82 -18.94 -13.49
C ASN A 146 19.50 -18.39 -12.21
N ASN A 147 20.39 -17.41 -12.36
CA ASN A 147 21.15 -16.80 -11.27
C ASN A 147 20.54 -15.47 -10.76
N TRP A 148 19.24 -15.23 -10.98
CA TRP A 148 18.58 -14.03 -10.47
C TRP A 148 18.51 -14.03 -8.94
N ILE A 149 18.65 -12.84 -8.37
CA ILE A 149 18.81 -12.63 -6.93
C ILE A 149 17.65 -11.77 -6.43
N SER A 150 17.09 -12.13 -5.27
CA SER A 150 16.08 -11.32 -4.59
C SER A 150 16.72 -10.06 -3.98
N VAL A 151 16.02 -8.93 -4.05
CA VAL A 151 16.45 -7.69 -3.38
C VAL A 151 16.57 -7.87 -1.86
N PHE A 152 15.78 -8.76 -1.27
CA PHE A 152 15.83 -9.10 0.16
C PHE A 152 16.88 -10.17 0.51
N GLY A 153 17.68 -10.61 -0.48
CA GLY A 153 18.73 -11.60 -0.31
C GLY A 153 18.31 -13.01 -0.70
N GLY A 154 19.29 -13.82 -1.15
CA GLY A 154 19.05 -15.18 -1.63
C GLY A 154 18.60 -15.25 -3.10
N SER A 155 18.19 -16.44 -3.51
CA SER A 155 17.64 -16.71 -4.85
C SER A 155 16.35 -15.90 -5.09
N ALA A 156 16.10 -15.46 -6.32
CA ALA A 156 14.79 -14.91 -6.72
C ALA A 156 13.72 -16.01 -6.93
N TRP A 157 14.13 -17.28 -6.90
CA TRP A 157 13.26 -18.45 -7.04
C TRP A 157 13.17 -19.20 -5.72
N GLU A 158 11.95 -19.48 -5.28
CA GLU A 158 11.62 -20.31 -4.12
C GLU A 158 10.91 -21.59 -4.60
N TRP A 159 11.23 -22.73 -4.00
CA TRP A 159 10.57 -23.99 -4.33
C TRP A 159 9.21 -24.08 -3.64
N ASP A 160 8.15 -24.35 -4.40
CA ASP A 160 6.81 -24.56 -3.85
C ASP A 160 6.59 -26.07 -3.59
N THR A 161 6.34 -26.42 -2.33
CA THR A 161 6.08 -27.81 -1.86
C THR A 161 4.61 -28.12 -1.72
#